data_AF-H0GLK1-F1
#
_entry.id   AF-H0GLK1-F1
#
_cell.length_a   1.000
_cell.length_b   1.000
_cell.length_c   1.000
_cell.angle_alpha   90.00
_cell.angle_beta   90.00
_cell.angle_gamma   90.00
#
_symmetry.space_group_name_H-M   'P 1'
#
loop_
_entity.id
_entity.type
_entity.pdbx_description
1 polymer ?
#
loop_
_entity_poly.entity_id
_entity_poly.type
_entity_poly.pdbx_seq_one_letter_code
_entity_poly.pdbx_strand_id
1 'polypeptide(L)'
;MSSTRKFKKVEKPLSQTRHYSLCIPTTLVSDCRNLSQITHKVYQVAKFASLFNVSEVVILEDNSQVDATKKKISTAKLILALLQYFVTPPYLRNTVFNEKFRPYLTAASKLPRLSTLPFTRYQKQDHGRYREGLTIKMQKPTLARKKTGKVFKQTKYINIGKSKALALQSQLVPINARVTIDTITRKIVSPQEAYGDFTGLDSQYGYYTRIASSFTDLFMKGPLKEGYTQSVYVPLTTRDTSIPELSSLPTAETNPHILLVFSTWDTLARAFKLDQDQFVDCQGPQEFFDAQLPCPVSNSDVADAIPMTLTTLSTVF
;
A
#
# COMPACT_ATOMS: atom_id res chain seq x y z
N MET A 1 -13.07 34.72 24.45
CA MET A 1 -13.17 34.41 23.01
C MET A 1 -12.47 33.09 22.74
N SER A 2 -13.24 32.00 22.63
CA SER A 2 -12.72 30.66 22.30
C SER A 2 -12.30 30.66 20.84
N SER A 3 -10.99 30.57 20.55
CA SER A 3 -10.53 30.41 19.17
C SER A 3 -11.01 29.05 18.68
N THR A 4 -12.03 29.03 17.82
CA THR A 4 -12.41 27.85 17.05
C THR A 4 -11.21 27.48 16.18
N ARG A 5 -10.40 26.52 16.63
CA ARG A 5 -9.32 25.94 15.83
C ARG A 5 -9.97 25.43 14.54
N LYS A 6 -9.81 26.15 13.43
CA LYS A 6 -10.23 25.71 12.10
C LYS A 6 -9.58 24.35 11.86
N PHE A 7 -10.39 23.30 11.88
CA PHE A 7 -9.92 21.94 11.74
C PHE A 7 -9.45 21.72 10.29
N LYS A 8 -8.33 21.01 10.10
CA LYS A 8 -7.88 20.61 8.76
C LYS A 8 -9.01 19.85 8.04
N LYS A 9 -9.37 20.34 6.85
CA LYS A 9 -10.37 19.73 5.98
C LYS A 9 -9.85 18.35 5.54
N VAL A 10 -10.65 17.31 5.78
CA VAL A 10 -10.40 15.94 5.31
C VAL A 10 -10.90 15.89 3.87
N GLU A 11 -10.10 15.31 2.98
CA GLU A 11 -10.40 15.21 1.56
C GLU A 11 -11.07 13.86 1.29
N LYS A 12 -12.09 13.83 0.44
CA LYS A 12 -12.63 12.56 -0.04
C LYS A 12 -11.60 11.95 -1.02
N PRO A 13 -11.30 10.64 -0.93
CA PRO A 13 -10.59 9.99 -2.01
C PRO A 13 -11.42 10.11 -3.30
N LEU A 14 -10.75 10.11 -4.44
CA LEU A 14 -11.44 10.06 -5.73
C LEU A 14 -12.23 8.75 -5.81
N SER A 15 -13.54 8.86 -6.07
CA SER A 15 -14.36 7.68 -6.34
C SER A 15 -13.86 7.06 -7.64
N GLN A 16 -13.49 5.78 -7.57
CA GLN A 16 -13.01 5.02 -8.71
C GLN A 16 -13.90 3.81 -8.94
N THR A 17 -14.23 3.58 -10.20
CA THR A 17 -14.91 2.38 -10.70
C THR A 17 -13.93 1.25 -11.01
N ARG A 18 -12.63 1.47 -10.76
CA ARG A 18 -11.51 0.59 -11.15
C ARG A 18 -10.53 0.47 -10.00
N HIS A 19 -9.89 -0.68 -9.90
CA HIS A 19 -8.80 -0.90 -8.95
C HIS A 19 -7.46 -0.67 -9.65
N TYR A 20 -6.70 0.31 -9.16
CA TYR A 20 -5.31 0.48 -9.59
C TYR A 20 -4.35 -0.14 -8.57
N SER A 21 -3.39 -0.91 -9.07
CA SER A 21 -2.20 -1.35 -8.34
C SER A 21 -0.99 -0.65 -8.92
N LEU A 22 -0.20 0.04 -8.09
CA LEU A 22 1.02 0.72 -8.53
C LEU A 22 2.23 -0.16 -8.27
N CYS A 23 3.02 -0.48 -9.28
CA CYS A 23 4.34 -1.05 -9.12
C CYS A 23 5.41 0.03 -9.24
N ILE A 24 6.22 0.18 -8.19
CA ILE A 24 7.31 1.14 -8.10
C ILE A 24 8.64 0.42 -7.83
N PRO A 25 9.74 0.77 -8.51
CA PRO A 25 11.03 0.15 -8.31
C PRO A 25 11.72 0.76 -7.10
N THR A 26 12.60 -0.02 -6.48
CA THR A 26 13.51 0.50 -5.43
C THR A 26 14.42 1.64 -5.91
N THR A 27 14.61 1.80 -7.22
CA THR A 27 15.34 2.92 -7.83
C THR A 27 14.65 4.28 -7.64
N LEU A 28 13.39 4.33 -7.21
CA LEU A 28 12.67 5.55 -6.76
C LEU A 28 13.51 6.42 -5.81
N VAL A 29 14.33 5.79 -4.98
CA VAL A 29 15.13 6.48 -3.95
C VAL A 29 16.64 6.44 -4.22
N SER A 30 17.05 6.07 -5.44
CA SER A 30 18.47 5.91 -5.81
C SER A 30 19.27 7.22 -5.76
N ASP A 31 18.63 8.34 -6.04
CA ASP A 31 19.19 9.70 -6.00
C ASP A 31 19.13 10.34 -4.61
N CYS A 32 18.48 9.69 -3.64
CA CYS A 32 18.35 10.20 -2.28
C CYS A 32 19.61 9.93 -1.46
N ARG A 33 20.12 10.96 -0.79
CA ARG A 33 21.35 10.91 0.01
C ARG A 33 21.12 10.62 1.49
N ASN A 34 19.89 10.79 1.98
CA ASN A 34 19.57 10.61 3.39
C ASN A 34 18.14 10.12 3.63
N LEU A 35 17.88 9.63 4.84
CA LEU A 35 16.58 9.10 5.25
C LEU A 35 15.44 10.11 5.09
N SER A 36 15.70 11.41 5.29
CA SER A 36 14.66 12.44 5.18
C SER A 36 14.20 12.59 3.73
N GLN A 37 15.13 12.58 2.76
CA GLN A 37 14.81 12.62 1.33
C GLN A 37 14.03 11.38 0.89
N ILE A 38 14.51 10.18 1.27
CA ILE A 38 13.79 8.91 1.02
C ILE A 38 12.36 9.00 1.56
N THR A 39 12.22 9.44 2.81
CA THR A 39 10.92 9.55 3.47
C THR A 39 9.98 10.52 2.75
N HIS A 40 10.48 11.66 2.27
CA HIS A 40 9.66 12.62 1.53
C HIS A 40 9.21 12.08 0.17
N LYS A 41 10.09 11.40 -0.58
CA LYS A 41 9.70 10.78 -1.86
C LYS A 41 8.62 9.70 -1.65
N VAL A 42 8.85 8.79 -0.70
CA VAL A 42 7.87 7.75 -0.37
C VAL A 42 6.56 8.35 0.16
N TYR A 43 6.61 9.49 0.85
CA TYR A 43 5.42 10.21 1.27
C TYR A 43 4.61 10.76 0.09
N GLN A 44 5.24 11.26 -0.98
CA GLN A 44 4.51 11.70 -2.17
C GLN A 44 3.76 10.54 -2.82
N VAL A 45 4.43 9.39 -2.98
CA VAL A 45 3.81 8.15 -3.47
C VAL A 45 2.61 7.77 -2.59
N ALA A 46 2.79 7.71 -1.27
CA ALA A 46 1.71 7.40 -0.32
C ALA A 46 0.53 8.37 -0.42
N LYS A 47 0.83 9.66 -0.57
CA LYS A 47 -0.17 10.73 -0.67
C LYS A 47 -1.01 10.57 -1.93
N PHE A 48 -0.39 10.40 -3.08
CA PHE A 48 -1.12 10.21 -4.33
C PHE A 48 -1.84 8.87 -4.38
N ALA A 49 -1.21 7.78 -3.92
CA ALA A 49 -1.88 6.49 -3.81
C ALA A 49 -3.16 6.58 -2.98
N SER A 50 -3.14 7.27 -1.84
CA SER A 50 -4.34 7.43 -1.02
C SER A 50 -5.35 8.42 -1.59
N LEU A 51 -4.91 9.46 -2.33
CA LEU A 51 -5.80 10.44 -2.97
C LEU A 51 -6.59 9.83 -4.12
N PHE A 52 -5.89 9.09 -4.98
CA PHE A 52 -6.44 8.38 -6.12
C PHE A 52 -6.92 6.97 -5.75
N ASN A 53 -7.21 6.69 -4.48
CA ASN A 53 -7.82 5.44 -4.05
C ASN A 53 -7.16 4.14 -4.60
N VAL A 54 -5.84 4.15 -4.72
CA VAL A 54 -5.04 3.01 -5.18
C VAL A 54 -5.23 1.85 -4.20
N SER A 55 -5.51 0.66 -4.72
CA SER A 55 -5.78 -0.52 -3.91
C SER A 55 -4.49 -1.14 -3.36
N GLU A 56 -3.40 -1.06 -4.11
CA GLU A 56 -2.14 -1.70 -3.77
C GLU A 56 -0.93 -0.91 -4.27
N VAL A 57 0.15 -0.90 -3.49
CA VAL A 57 1.48 -0.43 -3.91
C VAL A 57 2.47 -1.59 -3.79
N VAL A 58 2.95 -2.07 -4.94
CA VAL A 58 3.95 -3.14 -5.09
C VAL A 58 5.33 -2.51 -5.24
N ILE A 59 6.31 -2.98 -4.46
CA ILE A 59 7.69 -2.51 -4.55
C ILE A 59 8.50 -3.57 -5.29
N LEU A 60 8.94 -3.26 -6.51
CA LEU A 60 9.83 -4.11 -7.28
C LEU A 60 11.27 -3.95 -6.78
N GLU A 61 11.79 -5.01 -6.17
CA GLU A 61 13.16 -5.06 -5.65
C GLU A 61 14.15 -5.17 -6.81
N ASP A 62 15.07 -4.20 -6.93
CA ASP A 62 16.16 -4.28 -7.91
C ASP A 62 17.32 -5.05 -7.27
N ASN A 63 17.40 -6.35 -7.57
CA ASN A 63 18.42 -7.25 -7.03
C ASN A 63 19.83 -6.97 -7.60
N SER A 64 20.01 -5.99 -8.49
CA SER A 64 21.36 -5.58 -8.94
C SER A 64 22.17 -4.88 -7.85
N GLN A 65 21.51 -4.33 -6.82
CA GLN A 65 22.13 -3.59 -5.72
C GLN A 65 22.41 -4.47 -4.49
N VAL A 66 22.49 -5.79 -4.67
CA VAL A 66 22.87 -6.75 -3.60
C VAL A 66 24.37 -6.68 -3.28
N ASP A 67 25.06 -5.61 -3.71
CA ASP A 67 26.42 -5.29 -3.32
C ASP A 67 26.55 -5.00 -1.81
N ALA A 68 27.03 -6.03 -1.11
CA ALA A 68 28.10 -6.05 -0.09
C ALA A 68 28.06 -5.09 1.11
N THR A 69 27.09 -4.20 1.24
CA THR A 69 26.92 -3.38 2.44
C THR A 69 25.94 -4.07 3.38
N LYS A 70 26.39 -4.41 4.59
CA LYS A 70 25.57 -4.91 5.71
C LYS A 70 24.58 -3.83 6.19
N LYS A 71 23.72 -3.31 5.31
CA LYS A 71 22.60 -2.46 5.72
C LYS A 71 21.68 -3.31 6.58
N LYS A 72 21.36 -2.81 7.78
CA LYS A 72 20.47 -3.51 8.73
C LYS A 72 19.06 -3.76 8.16
N ILE A 73 18.68 -3.03 7.11
CA ILE A 73 17.41 -3.11 6.40
C ILE A 73 17.63 -2.90 4.90
N SER A 74 16.98 -3.69 4.04
CA SER A 74 17.03 -3.48 2.59
C SER A 74 16.23 -2.25 2.18
N THR A 75 16.56 -1.66 1.03
CA THR A 75 15.83 -0.50 0.48
C THR A 75 14.35 -0.81 0.30
N ALA A 76 14.00 -1.99 -0.25
CA ALA A 76 12.61 -2.41 -0.40
C ALA A 76 11.86 -2.49 0.94
N LYS A 77 12.48 -3.06 1.98
CA LYS A 77 11.90 -3.12 3.34
C LYS A 77 11.72 -1.74 3.97
N LEU A 78 12.62 -0.80 3.70
CA LEU A 78 12.51 0.58 4.16
C LEU A 78 11.32 1.29 3.48
N ILE A 79 11.21 1.21 2.15
CA ILE A 79 10.08 1.77 1.39
C ILE A 79 8.76 1.16 1.88
N LEU A 80 8.71 -0.17 2.02
CA LEU A 80 7.54 -0.89 2.55
C LEU A 80 7.12 -0.37 3.92
N ALA A 81 8.07 -0.26 4.86
CA ALA A 81 7.79 0.22 6.21
C ALA A 81 7.26 1.66 6.22
N LEU A 82 7.81 2.54 5.37
CA LEU A 82 7.35 3.92 5.23
C LEU A 82 5.94 4.00 4.63
N LEU A 83 5.67 3.28 3.54
CA LEU A 83 4.33 3.22 2.93
C LEU A 83 3.31 2.71 3.94
N GLN A 84 3.60 1.63 4.67
CA GLN A 84 2.75 1.10 5.73
C GLN A 84 2.55 2.12 6.85
N TYR A 85 3.58 2.88 7.21
CA TYR A 85 3.52 3.86 8.30
C TYR A 85 2.48 4.96 8.03
N PHE A 86 2.43 5.44 6.79
CA PHE A 86 1.52 6.53 6.41
C PHE A 86 0.04 6.11 6.45
N VAL A 87 -0.28 4.87 6.10
CA VAL A 87 -1.65 4.32 6.21
C VAL A 87 -2.01 3.78 7.60
N THR A 88 -1.03 3.68 8.52
CA THR A 88 -1.28 3.15 9.86
C THR A 88 -1.77 4.26 10.82
N PRO A 89 -2.92 4.07 11.51
CA PRO A 89 -3.38 4.98 12.54
C PRO A 89 -2.31 5.25 13.61
N PRO A 90 -2.09 6.50 14.04
CA PRO A 90 -1.00 6.86 14.95
C PRO A 90 -0.94 6.03 16.23
N TYR A 91 -2.10 5.69 16.78
CA TYR A 91 -2.23 4.91 18.01
C TYR A 91 -1.92 3.42 17.86
N LEU A 92 -1.78 2.90 16.63
CA LEU A 92 -1.38 1.51 16.35
C LEU A 92 0.09 1.39 15.92
N ARG A 93 0.76 2.49 15.57
CA ARG A 93 2.12 2.46 15.01
C ARG A 93 3.12 1.74 15.92
N ASN A 94 3.02 1.95 17.23
CA ASN A 94 3.91 1.30 18.20
C ASN A 94 3.72 -0.22 18.27
N THR A 95 2.57 -0.74 17.87
CA THR A 95 2.29 -2.18 17.86
C THR A 95 2.61 -2.80 16.51
N VAL A 96 2.36 -2.08 15.42
CA VAL A 96 2.64 -2.55 14.05
C VAL A 96 4.14 -2.55 13.77
N PHE A 97 4.85 -1.49 14.16
CA PHE A 97 6.28 -1.33 13.87
C PHE A 97 7.10 -1.74 15.08
N ASN A 98 7.95 -2.74 14.90
CA ASN A 98 8.90 -3.17 15.93
C ASN A 98 9.95 -2.09 16.20
N GLU A 99 10.69 -2.23 17.30
CA GLU A 99 11.71 -1.26 17.70
C GLU A 99 12.85 -1.11 16.68
N LYS A 100 13.12 -2.13 15.86
CA LYS A 100 14.14 -2.08 14.81
C LYS A 100 13.79 -1.08 13.71
N PHE A 101 12.50 -0.87 13.43
CA PHE A 101 12.05 0.10 12.41
C PHE A 101 11.96 1.54 12.93
N ARG A 102 11.88 1.77 14.25
CA ARG A 102 11.68 3.11 14.82
C ARG A 102 12.68 4.17 14.33
N PRO A 103 14.00 3.91 14.28
CA PRO A 103 14.97 4.91 13.81
C PRO A 103 14.66 5.39 12.39
N TYR A 104 14.20 4.49 11.53
CA TYR A 104 13.89 4.75 10.12
C TYR A 104 12.57 5.50 9.90
N LEU A 105 11.70 5.56 10.91
CA LEU A 105 10.38 6.19 10.84
C LEU A 105 10.35 7.58 11.49
N THR A 106 11.48 8.04 12.03
CA THR A 106 11.60 9.33 12.72
C THR A 106 11.30 10.52 11.81
N ALA A 107 11.76 10.48 10.56
CA ALA A 107 11.44 11.52 9.58
C ALA A 107 9.94 11.50 9.23
N ALA A 108 9.33 10.32 9.12
CA ALA A 108 7.94 10.15 8.73
C ALA A 108 6.97 10.70 9.78
N SER A 109 7.35 10.70 11.07
CA SER A 109 6.52 11.25 12.15
C SER A 109 6.34 12.78 12.07
N LYS A 110 7.26 13.47 11.37
CA LYS A 110 7.23 14.93 11.17
C LYS A 110 6.37 15.35 9.98
N LEU A 111 6.02 14.41 9.09
CA LEU A 111 5.23 14.69 7.90
C LEU A 111 3.72 14.77 8.19
N PRO A 112 2.96 15.50 7.36
CA PRO A 112 1.52 15.57 7.50
C PRO A 112 0.88 14.19 7.33
N ARG A 113 -0.21 13.94 8.05
CA ARG A 113 -1.02 12.73 7.83
C ARG A 113 -1.72 12.81 6.48
N LEU A 114 -2.01 11.66 5.88
CA LEU A 114 -2.81 11.59 4.68
C LEU A 114 -4.25 12.03 5.00
N SER A 115 -4.70 13.10 4.35
CA SER A 115 -6.01 13.76 4.56
C SER A 115 -7.19 12.89 4.14
N THR A 116 -6.96 11.88 3.31
CA THR A 116 -7.94 10.96 2.74
C THR A 116 -8.28 9.76 3.61
N LEU A 117 -7.49 9.47 4.66
CA LEU A 117 -7.72 8.31 5.51
C LEU A 117 -8.90 8.52 6.46
N PRO A 118 -9.95 7.67 6.41
CA PRO A 118 -11.24 7.96 7.03
C PRO A 118 -11.16 8.02 8.56
N PHE A 119 -10.36 7.16 9.19
CA PHE A 119 -10.20 7.11 10.64
C PHE A 119 -9.66 8.42 11.27
N THR A 120 -9.18 9.37 10.46
CA THR A 120 -8.81 10.71 10.95
C THR A 120 -10.00 11.64 11.15
N ARG A 121 -11.08 11.44 10.38
CA ARG A 121 -12.32 12.23 10.38
C ARG A 121 -13.32 11.70 11.40
N TYR A 122 -13.58 10.39 11.34
CA TYR A 122 -14.72 9.79 12.01
C TYR A 122 -14.62 9.88 13.52
N GLN A 123 -13.42 9.73 14.10
CA GLN A 123 -13.18 9.89 15.54
C GLN A 123 -13.82 11.15 16.16
N LYS A 124 -13.99 12.23 15.39
CA LYS A 124 -14.65 13.47 15.84
C LYS A 124 -16.16 13.49 15.63
N GLN A 125 -16.66 12.92 14.53
CA GLN A 125 -18.07 12.96 14.16
C GLN A 125 -18.89 11.86 14.84
N ASP A 126 -18.30 10.67 15.01
CA ASP A 126 -18.95 9.50 15.59
C ASP A 126 -18.59 9.28 17.07
N HIS A 127 -17.96 10.28 17.70
CA HIS A 127 -17.39 10.21 19.05
C HIS A 127 -16.41 9.04 19.27
N GLY A 128 -15.76 8.57 18.22
CA GLY A 128 -14.85 7.42 18.25
C GLY A 128 -15.57 6.08 18.32
N ARG A 129 -16.83 6.00 17.85
CA ARG A 129 -17.59 4.76 17.74
C ARG A 129 -16.84 3.76 16.88
N TYR A 130 -16.45 4.14 15.67
CA TYR A 130 -15.68 3.29 14.77
C TYR A 130 -14.19 3.53 14.94
N ARG A 131 -13.42 2.45 15.08
CA ARG A 131 -11.96 2.51 15.22
C ARG A 131 -11.28 1.38 14.50
N GLU A 132 -10.13 1.70 13.93
CA GLU A 132 -9.17 0.69 13.48
C GLU A 132 -8.53 0.00 14.68
N GLY A 133 -8.33 -1.30 14.53
CA GLY A 133 -7.71 -2.16 15.51
C GLY A 133 -6.76 -3.18 14.89
N LEU A 134 -5.84 -3.67 15.72
CA LEU A 134 -4.96 -4.78 15.38
C LEU A 134 -5.25 -5.95 16.32
N THR A 135 -5.57 -7.11 15.77
CA THR A 135 -5.85 -8.31 16.57
C THR A 135 -4.57 -8.77 17.29
N ILE A 136 -4.66 -8.97 18.60
CA ILE A 136 -3.52 -9.30 19.46
C ILE A 136 -3.69 -10.68 20.08
N LYS A 137 -2.57 -11.33 20.38
CA LYS A 137 -2.58 -12.66 21.02
C LYS A 137 -3.34 -12.62 22.34
N MET A 138 -4.09 -13.68 22.62
CA MET A 138 -4.68 -13.90 23.95
C MET A 138 -3.54 -14.02 24.97
N GLN A 139 -3.50 -13.12 25.96
CA GLN A 139 -2.75 -13.39 27.18
C GLN A 139 -3.55 -14.43 27.98
N LYS A 140 -2.91 -15.53 28.40
CA LYS A 140 -3.59 -16.61 29.14
C LYS A 140 -4.28 -16.02 30.37
N PRO A 141 -5.61 -16.09 30.51
CA PRO A 141 -6.28 -15.76 31.75
C PRO A 141 -6.22 -16.98 32.66
N THR A 142 -5.07 -17.27 33.27
CA THR A 142 -4.92 -18.04 34.52
C THR A 142 -3.45 -18.39 34.78
N LEU A 143 -3.07 -18.27 36.06
CA LEU A 143 -1.90 -18.87 36.65
C LEU A 143 -1.94 -20.40 36.48
N ALA A 144 -1.46 -20.92 35.34
CA ALA A 144 -1.12 -22.33 35.23
C ALA A 144 -0.12 -22.52 34.07
N ARG A 145 1.15 -22.67 34.46
CA ARG A 145 2.21 -23.22 33.62
C ARG A 145 1.79 -24.63 33.18
N LYS A 146 1.23 -24.75 31.96
CA LYS A 146 1.46 -25.93 31.12
C LYS A 146 2.12 -25.49 29.82
N LYS A 147 3.34 -25.99 29.62
CA LYS A 147 4.20 -25.85 28.44
C LYS A 147 3.64 -26.67 27.26
N THR A 148 2.41 -26.43 26.87
CA THR A 148 1.87 -26.93 25.59
C THR A 148 1.82 -25.75 24.62
N GLY A 149 2.85 -25.67 23.78
CA GLY A 149 3.15 -24.55 22.87
C GLY A 149 2.26 -24.45 21.63
N LYS A 150 0.94 -24.64 21.76
CA LYS A 150 0.03 -24.34 20.65
C LYS A 150 -0.27 -22.85 20.64
N VAL A 151 0.36 -22.12 19.72
CA VAL A 151 0.02 -20.72 19.44
C VAL A 151 -1.38 -20.71 18.83
N PHE A 152 -2.34 -20.14 19.54
CA PHE A 152 -3.68 -19.93 18.99
C PHE A 152 -3.58 -19.01 17.79
N LYS A 153 -4.01 -19.49 16.62
CA LYS A 153 -4.04 -18.72 15.37
C LYS A 153 -5.14 -17.65 15.38
N GLN A 154 -6.11 -17.77 16.28
CA GLN A 154 -7.25 -16.87 16.41
C GLN A 154 -7.31 -16.20 17.79
N THR A 155 -7.98 -15.05 17.87
CA THR A 155 -8.15 -14.24 19.08
C THR A 155 -9.47 -13.46 19.03
N LYS A 156 -9.98 -13.08 20.20
CA LYS A 156 -11.07 -12.10 20.34
C LYS A 156 -10.58 -10.72 20.80
N TYR A 157 -9.29 -10.58 21.14
CA TYR A 157 -8.75 -9.35 21.69
C TYR A 157 -8.13 -8.48 20.61
N ILE A 158 -8.46 -7.19 20.68
CA ILE A 158 -8.04 -6.22 19.67
C ILE A 158 -7.45 -5.00 20.37
N ASN A 159 -6.25 -4.61 19.94
CA ASN A 159 -5.68 -3.33 20.30
C ASN A 159 -6.31 -2.24 19.45
N ILE A 160 -7.06 -1.33 20.08
CA ILE A 160 -7.66 -0.14 19.45
C ILE A 160 -6.98 1.17 19.88
N GLY A 161 -5.79 1.10 20.48
CA GLY A 161 -5.07 2.26 21.02
C GLY A 161 -5.67 2.83 22.31
N LYS A 162 -6.41 2.03 23.08
CA LYS A 162 -6.83 2.32 24.46
C LYS A 162 -5.92 1.59 25.45
N SER A 163 -6.00 1.95 26.73
CA SER A 163 -5.20 1.33 27.81
C SER A 163 -5.44 -0.17 27.96
N LYS A 164 -6.67 -0.63 27.68
CA LYS A 164 -7.06 -2.04 27.68
C LYS A 164 -7.49 -2.47 26.28
N ALA A 165 -7.16 -3.71 25.93
CA ALA A 165 -7.63 -4.33 24.69
C ALA A 165 -9.15 -4.50 24.71
N LEU A 166 -9.80 -4.32 23.55
CA LEU A 166 -11.22 -4.57 23.37
C LEU A 166 -11.43 -6.06 23.06
N ALA A 167 -12.35 -6.70 23.77
CA ALA A 167 -12.76 -8.08 23.47
C ALA A 167 -14.01 -8.06 22.58
N LEU A 168 -13.95 -8.78 21.45
CA LEU A 168 -15.09 -9.02 20.57
C LEU A 168 -16.18 -9.83 21.30
N GLN A 169 -17.43 -9.60 20.92
CA GLN A 169 -18.59 -10.24 21.55
C GLN A 169 -18.70 -11.74 21.21
N SER A 170 -18.61 -12.10 19.93
CA SER A 170 -18.87 -13.48 19.46
C SER A 170 -17.89 -13.99 18.40
N GLN A 171 -17.01 -13.15 17.89
CA GLN A 171 -16.13 -13.46 16.76
C GLN A 171 -14.72 -13.83 17.22
N LEU A 172 -14.15 -14.87 16.61
CA LEU A 172 -12.72 -15.21 16.68
C LEU A 172 -12.08 -14.91 15.33
N VAL A 173 -10.99 -14.16 15.34
CA VAL A 173 -10.32 -13.71 14.12
C VAL A 173 -8.83 -14.00 14.14
N PRO A 174 -8.17 -14.11 12.96
CA PRO A 174 -6.74 -14.33 12.88
C PRO A 174 -5.96 -13.28 13.67
N ILE A 175 -4.85 -13.69 14.31
CA ILE A 175 -3.92 -12.77 14.97
C ILE A 175 -3.18 -11.89 13.96
N ASN A 176 -2.77 -10.69 14.37
CA ASN A 176 -2.05 -9.70 13.55
C ASN A 176 -2.82 -9.21 12.31
N ALA A 177 -4.14 -9.33 12.30
CA ALA A 177 -5.02 -8.76 11.29
C ALA A 177 -5.42 -7.34 11.67
N ARG A 178 -5.47 -6.43 10.69
CA ARG A 178 -6.07 -5.11 10.83
C ARG A 178 -7.58 -5.23 10.59
N VAL A 179 -8.37 -4.58 11.44
CA VAL A 179 -9.83 -4.65 11.41
C VAL A 179 -10.46 -3.32 11.81
N THR A 180 -11.60 -2.99 11.22
CA THR A 180 -12.44 -1.88 11.63
C THR A 180 -13.51 -2.37 12.61
N ILE A 181 -13.68 -1.68 13.73
CA ILE A 181 -14.52 -2.15 14.85
C ILE A 181 -15.51 -1.07 15.23
N ASP A 182 -16.76 -1.48 15.42
CA ASP A 182 -17.74 -0.72 16.18
C ASP A 182 -17.50 -0.97 17.69
N THR A 183 -17.02 0.06 18.39
CA THR A 183 -16.66 -0.04 19.80
C THR A 183 -17.86 -0.18 20.74
N ILE A 184 -19.07 0.13 20.28
CA ILE A 184 -20.32 -0.02 21.06
C ILE A 184 -20.77 -1.47 20.99
N THR A 185 -20.96 -1.99 19.77
CA THR A 185 -21.44 -3.37 19.56
C THR A 185 -20.33 -4.41 19.73
N ARG A 186 -19.06 -4.00 19.73
CA ARG A 186 -17.87 -4.86 19.84
C ARG A 186 -17.82 -5.94 18.75
N LYS A 187 -18.16 -5.53 17.53
CA LYS A 187 -18.13 -6.35 16.32
C LYS A 187 -17.21 -5.75 15.28
N ILE A 188 -16.65 -6.62 14.44
CA ILE A 188 -15.95 -6.18 13.23
C ILE A 188 -17.00 -5.77 12.22
N VAL A 189 -16.81 -4.60 11.64
CA VAL A 189 -17.68 -4.00 10.63
C VAL A 189 -16.87 -3.74 9.37
N SER A 190 -17.55 -3.59 8.24
CA SER A 190 -16.87 -3.17 7.01
C SER A 190 -16.46 -1.69 7.11
N PRO A 191 -15.38 -1.25 6.45
CA PRO A 191 -15.04 0.15 6.43
C PRO A 191 -16.14 1.05 5.82
N GLN A 192 -16.91 0.57 4.83
CA GLN A 192 -18.08 1.25 4.27
C GLN A 192 -19.15 1.50 5.34
N GLU A 193 -19.42 0.53 6.20
CA GLU A 193 -20.36 0.70 7.32
C GLU A 193 -19.84 1.74 8.32
N ALA A 194 -18.54 1.74 8.59
CA ALA A 194 -17.92 2.67 9.52
C ALA A 194 -17.77 4.10 8.96
N TYR A 195 -17.47 4.23 7.67
CA TYR A 195 -16.93 5.44 7.07
C TYR A 195 -17.70 5.92 5.83
N GLY A 196 -18.77 5.24 5.41
CA GLY A 196 -19.57 5.60 4.24
C GLY A 196 -18.72 5.85 2.99
N ASP A 197 -19.01 6.92 2.26
CA ASP A 197 -18.34 7.27 0.98
C ASP A 197 -16.88 7.76 1.12
N PHE A 198 -16.24 7.57 2.28
CA PHE A 198 -14.80 7.84 2.46
C PHE A 198 -13.96 6.58 2.28
N THR A 199 -14.59 5.50 1.85
CA THR A 199 -13.93 4.31 1.32
C THR A 199 -13.94 4.32 -0.19
N GLY A 200 -12.93 3.69 -0.75
CA GLY A 200 -12.84 3.33 -2.14
C GLY A 200 -13.75 2.18 -2.55
N LEU A 201 -13.49 1.70 -3.75
CA LEU A 201 -14.05 0.46 -4.29
C LEU A 201 -13.85 -0.71 -3.30
N ASP A 202 -14.85 -1.59 -3.21
CA ASP A 202 -14.89 -2.73 -2.29
C ASP A 202 -14.66 -2.41 -0.81
N SER A 203 -15.13 -1.24 -0.32
CA SER A 203 -15.04 -0.89 1.10
C SER A 203 -13.57 -0.78 1.58
N GLN A 204 -12.64 -0.50 0.67
CA GLN A 204 -11.22 -0.35 1.00
C GLN A 204 -10.88 1.10 1.35
N TYR A 205 -9.82 1.34 2.10
CA TYR A 205 -9.27 2.68 2.29
C TYR A 205 -7.76 2.61 2.45
N GLY A 206 -7.07 3.70 2.08
CA GLY A 206 -5.61 3.65 1.98
C GLY A 206 -5.20 2.69 0.87
N TYR A 207 -4.16 1.89 1.10
CA TYR A 207 -3.63 0.93 0.14
C TYR A 207 -2.98 -0.25 0.84
N TYR A 208 -2.97 -1.41 0.19
CA TYR A 208 -2.13 -2.54 0.55
C TYR A 208 -0.70 -2.33 0.06
N THR A 209 0.25 -3.05 0.64
CA THR A 209 1.66 -2.93 0.25
C THR A 209 2.32 -4.29 0.26
N ARG A 210 3.17 -4.57 -0.73
CA ARG A 210 4.01 -5.77 -0.76
C ARG A 210 5.33 -5.51 -1.48
N ILE A 211 6.27 -6.42 -1.28
CA ILE A 211 7.51 -6.48 -2.06
C ILE A 211 7.35 -7.58 -3.10
N ALA A 212 7.69 -7.26 -4.35
CA ALA A 212 7.96 -8.22 -5.40
C ALA A 212 9.48 -8.36 -5.49
N SER A 213 10.02 -9.50 -5.04
CA SER A 213 11.47 -9.74 -5.07
C SER A 213 11.96 -10.19 -6.45
N SER A 214 11.06 -10.39 -7.40
CA SER A 214 11.33 -10.86 -8.75
C SER A 214 10.27 -10.34 -9.74
N PHE A 215 10.50 -10.52 -11.04
CA PHE A 215 9.53 -10.16 -12.07
C PHE A 215 8.31 -11.08 -12.04
N THR A 216 8.48 -12.39 -11.82
CA THR A 216 7.35 -13.32 -11.63
C THR A 216 6.50 -12.92 -10.41
N ASP A 217 7.15 -12.57 -9.30
CA ASP A 217 6.49 -12.15 -8.07
C ASP A 217 5.61 -10.91 -8.26
N LEU A 218 5.95 -10.03 -9.21
CA LEU A 218 5.15 -8.87 -9.55
C LEU A 218 3.74 -9.27 -10.01
N PHE A 219 3.59 -10.33 -10.79
CA PHE A 219 2.29 -10.75 -11.32
C PHE A 219 1.60 -11.79 -10.45
N MET A 220 2.36 -12.74 -9.87
CA MET A 220 1.79 -13.95 -9.26
C MET A 220 1.47 -13.82 -7.76
N LYS A 221 2.05 -12.84 -7.05
CA LYS A 221 1.88 -12.68 -5.59
C LYS A 221 0.98 -11.50 -5.19
N GLY A 222 0.06 -11.11 -6.08
CA GLY A 222 -0.94 -10.08 -5.80
C GLY A 222 -1.95 -10.47 -4.70
N PRO A 223 -2.66 -9.49 -4.12
CA PRO A 223 -3.69 -9.73 -3.10
C PRO A 223 -4.98 -10.31 -3.70
N LEU A 224 -5.16 -10.17 -5.01
CA LEU A 224 -6.32 -10.66 -5.76
C LEU A 224 -6.07 -12.10 -6.19
N LYS A 225 -7.04 -12.98 -5.90
CA LYS A 225 -6.94 -14.40 -6.29
C LYS A 225 -6.94 -14.60 -7.80
N GLU A 226 -7.64 -13.72 -8.51
CA GLU A 226 -7.83 -13.76 -9.96
C GLU A 226 -6.69 -13.05 -10.71
N GLY A 227 -5.78 -12.38 -9.98
CA GLY A 227 -4.69 -11.62 -10.58
C GLY A 227 -5.11 -10.22 -11.05
N TYR A 228 -4.28 -9.64 -11.91
CA TYR A 228 -4.59 -8.37 -12.58
C TYR A 228 -5.29 -8.67 -13.90
N THR A 229 -6.38 -7.96 -14.19
CA THR A 229 -7.11 -8.10 -15.46
C THR A 229 -6.38 -7.40 -16.60
N GLN A 230 -5.59 -6.38 -16.28
CA GLN A 230 -4.78 -5.63 -17.23
C GLN A 230 -3.44 -5.19 -16.60
N SER A 231 -2.40 -5.14 -17.41
CA SER A 231 -1.09 -4.60 -17.06
C SER A 231 -0.70 -3.49 -18.05
N VAL A 232 -0.40 -2.32 -17.50
CA VAL A 232 0.01 -1.14 -18.26
C VAL A 232 1.42 -0.73 -17.84
N TYR A 233 2.32 -0.65 -18.81
CA TYR A 233 3.66 -0.14 -18.61
C TYR A 233 3.67 1.39 -18.61
N VAL A 234 4.31 1.98 -17.60
CA VAL A 234 4.50 3.43 -17.50
C VAL A 234 5.99 3.72 -17.55
N PRO A 235 6.54 4.05 -18.74
CA PRO A 235 7.96 4.31 -18.89
C PRO A 235 8.36 5.60 -18.16
N LEU A 236 9.42 5.51 -17.34
CA LEU A 236 10.03 6.68 -16.68
C LEU A 236 11.03 7.42 -17.57
N THR A 237 11.45 6.78 -18.65
CA THR A 237 12.40 7.29 -19.64
C THR A 237 11.88 6.97 -21.03
N THR A 238 11.96 7.91 -21.96
CA THR A 238 11.59 7.67 -23.36
C THR A 238 12.47 6.59 -24.00
N ARG A 239 11.83 5.52 -24.48
CA ARG A 239 12.45 4.46 -25.25
C ARG A 239 11.39 3.79 -26.10
N ASP A 240 11.75 3.41 -27.32
CA ASP A 240 10.86 2.62 -28.15
C ASP A 240 10.71 1.23 -27.55
N THR A 241 9.46 0.85 -27.30
CA THR A 241 9.08 -0.50 -26.90
C THR A 241 8.04 -1.01 -27.89
N SER A 242 7.99 -2.32 -28.09
CA SER A 242 6.97 -2.95 -28.95
C SER A 242 5.62 -3.11 -28.23
N ILE A 243 5.37 -2.35 -27.16
CA ILE A 243 4.14 -2.42 -26.36
C ILE A 243 3.08 -1.52 -27.01
N PRO A 244 1.83 -1.99 -27.22
CA PRO A 244 0.76 -1.19 -27.79
C PRO A 244 0.43 0.07 -26.98
N GLU A 245 -0.12 1.11 -27.61
CA GLU A 245 -0.57 2.31 -26.90
C GLU A 245 -1.84 2.05 -26.08
N LEU A 246 -2.10 2.85 -25.04
CA LEU A 246 -3.31 2.75 -24.22
C LEU A 246 -4.62 2.76 -25.03
N SER A 247 -4.63 3.45 -26.17
CA SER A 247 -5.77 3.55 -27.10
C SER A 247 -6.18 2.21 -27.72
N SER A 248 -5.29 1.22 -27.74
CA SER A 248 -5.58 -0.12 -28.27
C SER A 248 -6.16 -1.08 -27.22
N LEU A 249 -6.32 -0.65 -25.96
CA LEU A 249 -6.93 -1.50 -24.94
C LEU A 249 -8.42 -1.72 -25.25
N PRO A 250 -8.92 -2.97 -25.14
CA PRO A 250 -10.35 -3.23 -25.28
C PRO A 250 -11.13 -2.54 -24.16
N THR A 251 -12.39 -2.24 -24.43
CA THR A 251 -13.30 -1.65 -23.44
C THR A 251 -13.28 -2.49 -22.16
N ALA A 252 -12.91 -1.87 -21.05
CA ALA A 252 -12.63 -2.56 -19.79
C ALA A 252 -13.83 -3.42 -19.33
N GLU A 253 -13.51 -4.59 -18.79
CA GLU A 253 -14.47 -5.48 -18.12
C GLU A 253 -15.16 -4.77 -16.93
N THR A 254 -16.25 -5.37 -16.42
CA THR A 254 -16.86 -4.95 -15.15
C THR A 254 -15.85 -5.07 -14.01
N ASN A 255 -15.50 -3.94 -13.38
CA ASN A 255 -14.54 -3.81 -12.26
C ASN A 255 -13.09 -4.26 -12.60
N PRO A 256 -12.38 -3.56 -13.50
CA PRO A 256 -11.03 -3.95 -13.90
C PRO A 256 -10.02 -3.71 -12.76
N HIS A 257 -9.05 -4.63 -12.66
CA HIS A 257 -7.90 -4.57 -11.76
C HIS A 257 -6.63 -4.33 -12.59
N ILE A 258 -6.20 -3.07 -12.64
CA ILE A 258 -5.16 -2.58 -13.54
C ILE A 258 -3.85 -2.43 -12.78
N LEU A 259 -2.81 -3.17 -13.19
CA LEU A 259 -1.44 -3.00 -12.70
C LEU A 259 -0.72 -1.93 -13.52
N LEU A 260 -0.27 -0.88 -12.88
CA LEU A 260 0.53 0.20 -13.47
C LEU A 260 2.00 0.02 -13.07
N VAL A 261 2.88 -0.29 -14.02
CA VAL A 261 4.31 -0.55 -13.74
C VAL A 261 5.17 0.64 -14.12
N PHE A 262 5.59 1.42 -13.11
CA PHE A 262 6.42 2.60 -13.27
C PHE A 262 7.89 2.22 -13.23
N SER A 263 8.58 2.09 -14.35
CA SER A 263 10.02 1.78 -14.30
C SER A 263 10.78 2.25 -15.53
N THR A 264 12.11 2.33 -15.40
CA THR A 264 12.98 2.38 -16.58
C THR A 264 12.98 1.01 -17.25
N TRP A 265 13.11 0.98 -18.58
CA TRP A 265 13.16 -0.27 -19.32
C TRP A 265 14.30 -1.18 -18.86
N ASP A 266 15.47 -0.61 -18.57
CA ASP A 266 16.63 -1.40 -18.15
C ASP A 266 16.43 -2.05 -16.78
N THR A 267 15.78 -1.38 -15.83
CA THR A 267 15.41 -1.99 -14.54
C THR A 267 14.46 -3.17 -14.76
N LEU A 268 13.46 -3.00 -15.63
CA LEU A 268 12.46 -4.02 -15.90
C LEU A 268 13.04 -5.23 -16.64
N ALA A 269 13.84 -4.99 -17.69
CA ALA A 269 14.50 -6.02 -18.48
C ALA A 269 15.50 -6.82 -17.63
N ARG A 270 16.21 -6.17 -16.70
CA ARG A 270 17.06 -6.89 -15.73
C ARG A 270 16.25 -7.78 -14.81
N ALA A 271 15.15 -7.29 -14.26
CA ALA A 271 14.28 -8.08 -13.39
C ALA A 271 13.72 -9.30 -14.14
N PHE A 272 13.27 -9.11 -15.39
CA PHE A 272 12.83 -10.20 -16.27
C PHE A 272 13.93 -11.23 -16.51
N LYS A 273 15.16 -10.78 -16.84
CA LYS A 273 16.29 -11.66 -17.13
C LYS A 273 16.68 -12.57 -15.95
N LEU A 274 16.46 -12.12 -14.71
CA LEU A 274 16.73 -12.93 -13.52
C LEU A 274 15.75 -14.11 -13.36
N ASP A 275 14.55 -13.99 -13.91
CA ASP A 275 13.50 -15.02 -13.89
C ASP A 275 13.30 -15.65 -15.27
N GLN A 276 14.22 -15.47 -16.22
CA GLN A 276 14.04 -15.90 -17.61
C GLN A 276 13.78 -17.41 -17.73
N ASP A 277 14.34 -18.20 -16.81
CA ASP A 277 14.14 -19.64 -16.72
C ASP A 277 12.68 -20.04 -16.39
N GLN A 278 11.89 -19.12 -15.83
CA GLN A 278 10.48 -19.34 -15.50
C GLN A 278 9.55 -19.05 -16.69
N PHE A 279 10.06 -18.49 -17.79
CA PHE A 279 9.28 -18.11 -18.96
C PHE A 279 9.71 -18.93 -20.18
N VAL A 280 8.77 -19.71 -20.74
CA VAL A 280 8.99 -20.49 -21.97
C VAL A 280 8.55 -19.63 -23.16
N ASP A 281 9.39 -19.55 -24.19
CA ASP A 281 9.14 -18.85 -25.46
C ASP A 281 8.94 -17.32 -25.40
N CYS A 282 9.03 -16.68 -24.22
CA CYS A 282 8.95 -15.23 -24.09
C CYS A 282 10.24 -14.52 -24.54
N GLN A 283 10.12 -13.54 -25.45
CA GLN A 283 11.24 -12.76 -25.96
C GLN A 283 11.65 -11.62 -25.04
N GLY A 284 10.75 -11.14 -24.18
CA GLY A 284 11.06 -10.06 -23.25
C GLY A 284 9.87 -9.57 -22.42
N PRO A 285 10.09 -8.58 -21.55
CA PRO A 285 9.07 -8.07 -20.65
C PRO A 285 7.90 -7.40 -21.38
N GLN A 286 8.06 -6.97 -22.64
CA GLN A 286 6.98 -6.37 -23.44
C GLN A 286 5.75 -7.27 -23.57
N GLU A 287 5.93 -8.60 -23.57
CA GLU A 287 4.84 -9.57 -23.71
C GLU A 287 3.94 -9.66 -22.47
N PHE A 288 4.33 -9.02 -21.37
CA PHE A 288 3.59 -9.00 -20.10
C PHE A 288 2.76 -7.72 -19.91
N PHE A 289 2.68 -6.87 -20.94
CA PHE A 289 1.95 -5.60 -20.90
C PHE A 289 0.93 -5.52 -22.03
N ASP A 290 -0.32 -5.26 -21.66
CA ASP A 290 -1.41 -5.05 -22.61
C ASP A 290 -1.29 -3.70 -23.33
N ALA A 291 -0.73 -2.70 -22.63
CA ALA A 291 -0.48 -1.38 -23.20
C ALA A 291 0.63 -0.62 -22.47
N GLN A 292 1.07 0.49 -23.06
CA GLN A 292 1.91 1.48 -22.43
C GLN A 292 1.22 2.85 -22.38
N LEU A 293 1.53 3.60 -21.32
CA LEU A 293 1.11 4.98 -21.13
C LEU A 293 2.34 5.84 -20.83
N PRO A 294 2.97 6.43 -21.86
CA PRO A 294 4.12 7.31 -21.68
C PRO A 294 3.78 8.54 -20.85
N CYS A 295 4.71 8.96 -19.98
CA CYS A 295 4.58 10.22 -19.28
C CYS A 295 4.85 11.38 -20.26
N PRO A 296 4.13 12.52 -20.18
CA PRO A 296 4.36 13.67 -21.06
C PRO A 296 5.79 14.25 -20.96
N VAL A 297 6.47 13.97 -19.85
CA VAL A 297 7.84 14.39 -19.57
C VAL A 297 8.82 13.25 -19.84
N SER A 298 9.88 13.56 -20.59
CA SER A 298 10.82 12.57 -21.15
C SER A 298 11.61 11.78 -20.11
N ASN A 299 11.88 12.39 -18.95
CA ASN A 299 12.48 11.74 -17.80
C ASN A 299 11.71 12.16 -16.56
N SER A 300 11.04 11.19 -15.94
CA SER A 300 10.12 11.43 -14.84
C SER A 300 10.53 10.63 -13.63
N ASP A 301 10.57 11.27 -12.46
CA ASP A 301 10.58 10.54 -11.20
C ASP A 301 9.23 9.84 -11.03
N VAL A 302 9.24 8.65 -10.42
CA VAL A 302 8.04 7.87 -10.08
C VAL A 302 7.04 8.72 -9.28
N ALA A 303 7.55 9.55 -8.35
CA ALA A 303 6.70 10.41 -7.51
C ALA A 303 5.88 11.43 -8.33
N ASP A 304 6.41 11.88 -9.46
CA ASP A 304 5.76 12.83 -10.36
C ASP A 304 4.92 12.11 -11.42
N ALA A 305 5.39 10.96 -11.91
CA ALA A 305 4.68 10.16 -12.91
C ALA A 305 3.32 9.65 -12.38
N ILE A 306 3.24 9.20 -11.13
CA ILE A 306 2.01 8.64 -10.54
C ILE A 306 0.79 9.56 -10.70
N PRO A 307 0.79 10.83 -10.22
CA PRO A 307 -0.37 11.70 -10.39
C PRO A 307 -0.68 11.99 -11.86
N MET A 308 0.32 12.14 -12.73
CA MET A 308 0.09 12.38 -14.16
C MET A 308 -0.62 11.20 -14.83
N THR A 309 -0.13 9.97 -14.58
CA THR A 309 -0.71 8.73 -15.09
C THR A 309 -2.13 8.54 -14.57
N LEU A 310 -2.35 8.66 -13.25
CA LEU A 310 -3.67 8.43 -12.65
C LEU A 310 -4.70 9.49 -13.08
N THR A 311 -4.29 10.76 -13.24
CA THR A 311 -5.16 11.79 -13.80
C THR A 311 -5.50 11.48 -15.26
N THR A 312 -4.53 11.08 -16.08
CA THR A 312 -4.79 10.73 -17.49
C THR A 312 -5.77 9.56 -17.58
N LEU A 313 -5.55 8.49 -16.82
CA LEU A 313 -6.43 7.33 -16.79
C LEU A 313 -7.85 7.67 -16.32
N SER A 314 -8.01 8.66 -15.43
CA SER A 314 -9.34 9.13 -15.00
C SER A 314 -10.09 9.94 -16.06
N THR A 315 -9.43 10.34 -17.15
CA THR A 315 -10.05 11.06 -18.27
C THR A 315 -10.30 10.18 -19.50
N VAL A 316 -9.49 9.14 -19.67
CA VAL A 316 -9.61 8.19 -20.79
C VAL A 316 -10.74 7.19 -20.57
N PHE A 317 -11.11 6.94 -19.32
CA PHE A 317 -12.03 5.89 -18.90
C PHE A 317 -13.08 6.37 -17.90
#